data_AF-A0A960ZUK0-F1
#
_entry.id   AF-A0A960ZUK0-F1
#
_cell.length_a   1.000
_cell.length_b   1.000
_cell.length_c   1.000
_cell.angle_alpha   90.00
_cell.angle_beta   90.00
_cell.angle_gamma   90.00
#
_symmetry.space_group_name_H-M   'P 1'
#
loop_
_entity.id
_entity.type
_entity.pdbx_description
1 polymer ?
#
loop_
_entity_poly.entity_id
_entity_poly.type
_entity_poly.pdbx_seq_one_letter_code
_entity_poly.pdbx_strand_id
1 'polypeptide(L)'
;MMKNKLTSLLLAGSALLTASPLNAADTPDNLLAIPGKILYQNELSGEVAAPLRVSKGKWEAVEGVLRGSEVTADDHAAVLKLAAPFKDAVFEYEVRFVGEGKATSLSINDSKDHVCRVSLSPTSVTVQKDDHDHEGPDVAEVFHRLKADLKPGEWHKVRLEMVGNEMLGRCDDIVGFGSHELIGTTKASFGFTVSGESVEFRNLRVYEAKPNPEWESLKKKLVRKSERGS
;
A
#
# COMPACT_ATOMS: atom_id res chain seq x y z
N MET A 1 20.66 -45.16 61.74
CA MET A 1 19.49 -44.98 60.86
C MET A 1 19.51 -43.54 60.36
N MET A 2 19.81 -43.38 59.07
CA MET A 2 19.73 -42.23 58.16
C MET A 2 20.10 -40.80 58.63
N LYS A 3 21.27 -40.34 58.16
CA LYS A 3 21.64 -38.92 57.98
C LYS A 3 21.13 -38.48 56.60
N ASN A 4 20.20 -37.53 56.53
CA ASN A 4 19.85 -36.87 55.26
C ASN A 4 20.50 -35.48 55.19
N LYS A 5 21.45 -35.34 54.27
CA LYS A 5 21.96 -34.06 53.77
C LYS A 5 20.90 -33.50 52.81
N LEU A 6 20.50 -32.24 52.98
CA LEU A 6 19.90 -31.47 51.89
C LEU A 6 20.87 -30.37 51.47
N THR A 7 21.25 -30.47 50.21
CA THR A 7 22.17 -29.63 49.47
C THR A 7 21.47 -28.33 49.07
N SER A 8 22.15 -27.21 49.24
CA SER A 8 21.76 -25.89 48.73
C SER A 8 21.74 -25.89 47.20
N LEU A 9 20.69 -25.32 46.60
CA LEU A 9 20.65 -24.97 45.18
C LEU A 9 20.41 -23.46 45.07
N LEU A 10 21.48 -22.68 44.86
CA LEU A 10 21.38 -21.29 44.43
C LEU A 10 20.94 -21.28 42.96
N LEU A 11 19.72 -20.84 42.67
CA LEU A 11 19.32 -20.44 41.33
C LEU A 11 19.81 -19.02 41.07
N ALA A 12 20.86 -18.88 40.25
CA ALA A 12 21.26 -17.59 39.70
C ALA A 12 20.21 -17.15 38.66
N GLY A 13 19.37 -16.18 39.03
CA GLY A 13 18.42 -15.56 38.10
C GLY A 13 19.17 -14.74 37.05
N SER A 14 19.28 -15.26 35.83
CA SER A 14 19.64 -14.44 34.67
C SER A 14 18.44 -13.57 34.30
N ALA A 15 18.53 -12.28 34.58
CA ALA A 15 17.62 -11.29 34.04
C ALA A 15 17.86 -11.19 32.52
N LEU A 16 17.04 -11.86 31.73
CA LEU A 16 16.94 -11.56 30.30
C LEU A 16 16.41 -10.11 30.19
N LEU A 17 17.26 -9.18 29.78
CA LEU A 17 16.79 -7.92 29.22
C LEU A 17 16.06 -8.25 27.92
N THR A 18 14.73 -8.29 27.99
CA THR A 18 13.88 -8.21 26.81
C THR A 18 14.10 -6.83 26.20
N ALA A 19 14.91 -6.74 25.15
CA ALA A 19 14.93 -5.58 24.28
C ALA A 19 13.52 -5.42 23.71
N SER A 20 12.80 -4.40 24.19
CA SER A 20 11.51 -4.03 23.61
C SER A 20 11.76 -3.57 22.18
N PRO A 21 11.02 -4.07 21.16
CA PRO A 21 11.12 -3.52 19.82
C PRO A 21 10.75 -2.02 19.88
N LEU A 22 11.64 -1.18 19.36
CA LEU A 22 11.41 0.26 19.22
C LEU A 22 10.09 0.49 18.46
N ASN A 23 9.25 1.34 19.03
CA ASN A 23 7.87 1.63 18.65
C ASN A 23 7.56 1.72 17.14
N ALA A 24 6.58 0.93 16.71
CA ALA A 24 5.83 1.08 15.46
C ALA A 24 4.78 2.22 15.50
N ALA A 25 4.85 3.15 16.47
CA ALA A 25 3.68 3.92 16.93
C ALA A 25 3.60 5.42 16.55
N ASP A 26 4.55 6.01 15.81
CA ASP A 26 4.63 7.49 15.74
C ASP A 26 4.39 8.12 14.34
N THR A 27 3.94 7.37 13.33
CA THR A 27 3.54 7.98 12.05
C THR A 27 2.05 8.33 12.11
N PRO A 28 1.65 9.62 12.05
CA PRO A 28 0.24 9.99 12.03
C PRO A 28 -0.52 9.29 10.89
N ASP A 29 -1.79 8.95 11.13
CA ASP A 29 -2.61 8.28 10.11
C ASP A 29 -2.86 9.15 8.88
N ASN A 30 -2.87 10.47 9.06
CA ASN A 30 -3.08 11.47 8.02
C ASN A 30 -1.79 12.27 7.83
N LEU A 31 -1.14 12.14 6.67
CA LEU A 31 0.13 12.82 6.39
C LEU A 31 -0.07 14.02 5.45
N LEU A 32 -0.25 13.76 4.16
CA LEU A 32 -0.53 14.75 3.11
C LEU A 32 -1.99 15.23 3.16
N ALA A 33 -2.93 14.33 3.48
CA ALA A 33 -4.36 14.55 3.33
C ALA A 33 -5.16 14.20 4.60
N ILE A 34 -6.22 14.98 4.83
CA ILE A 34 -7.28 14.68 5.79
C ILE A 34 -8.49 14.10 5.03
N PRO A 35 -8.93 12.87 5.34
CA PRO A 35 -10.11 12.27 4.74
C PRO A 35 -11.38 13.08 5.01
N GLY A 36 -12.17 13.29 3.95
CA GLY A 36 -13.49 13.92 3.98
C GLY A 36 -14.61 12.90 3.81
N LYS A 37 -15.55 13.21 2.92
CA LYS A 37 -16.68 12.33 2.61
C LYS A 37 -16.21 11.04 1.93
N ILE A 38 -16.86 9.91 2.24
CA ILE A 38 -16.67 8.65 1.50
C ILE A 38 -17.19 8.82 0.06
N LEU A 39 -16.30 8.58 -0.91
CA LEU A 39 -16.60 8.51 -2.35
C LEU A 39 -16.98 7.10 -2.78
N TYR A 40 -16.29 6.10 -2.24
CA TYR A 40 -16.53 4.68 -2.51
C TYR A 40 -16.07 3.82 -1.34
N GLN A 41 -16.77 2.74 -1.09
CA GLN A 41 -16.33 1.71 -0.14
C GLN A 41 -16.77 0.33 -0.63
N ASN A 42 -15.92 -0.66 -0.39
CA ASN A 42 -16.22 -2.06 -0.65
C ASN A 42 -15.36 -2.93 0.27
N GLU A 43 -15.96 -3.87 0.99
CA GLU A 43 -15.23 -4.80 1.85
C GLU A 43 -14.31 -5.73 1.04
N LEU A 44 -14.57 -5.88 -0.27
CA LEU A 44 -13.91 -6.80 -1.19
C LEU A 44 -13.96 -8.23 -0.64
N SER A 45 -15.13 -8.66 -0.15
CA SER A 45 -15.34 -9.98 0.47
C SER A 45 -16.24 -10.92 -0.35
N GLY A 46 -16.79 -10.43 -1.46
CA GLY A 46 -17.70 -11.15 -2.34
C GLY A 46 -17.29 -11.08 -3.81
N GLU A 47 -18.13 -11.62 -4.67
CA GLU A 47 -17.91 -11.59 -6.12
C GLU A 47 -17.75 -10.16 -6.64
N VAL A 48 -16.95 -10.00 -7.70
CA VAL A 48 -16.79 -8.70 -8.35
C VAL A 48 -18.12 -8.29 -8.98
N ALA A 49 -18.65 -7.16 -8.52
CA ALA A 49 -19.86 -6.55 -9.04
C ALA A 49 -19.64 -5.08 -9.36
N ALA A 50 -20.50 -4.54 -10.23
CA ALA A 50 -20.49 -3.13 -10.57
C ALA A 50 -20.53 -2.25 -9.29
N PRO A 51 -19.75 -1.16 -9.22
CA PRO A 51 -19.01 -0.55 -10.33
C PRO A 51 -17.62 -1.15 -10.62
N LEU A 52 -17.14 -2.13 -9.84
CA LEU A 52 -15.88 -2.82 -10.13
C LEU A 52 -16.06 -3.72 -11.35
N ARG A 53 -14.99 -3.82 -12.16
CA ARG A 53 -14.96 -4.63 -13.37
C ARG A 53 -13.63 -5.36 -13.48
N VAL A 54 -13.70 -6.63 -13.82
CA VAL A 54 -12.53 -7.42 -14.21
C VAL A 54 -12.18 -7.05 -15.65
N SER A 55 -10.95 -6.58 -15.86
CA SER A 55 -10.41 -6.30 -17.19
C SER A 55 -9.53 -7.45 -17.69
N LYS A 56 -8.76 -8.07 -16.79
CA LYS A 56 -7.80 -9.16 -17.07
C LYS A 56 -7.59 -10.06 -15.85
N GLY A 57 -7.10 -11.27 -16.09
CA GLY A 57 -6.79 -12.26 -15.06
C GLY A 57 -8.01 -12.81 -14.34
N LYS A 58 -7.76 -13.56 -13.27
CA LYS A 58 -8.79 -14.18 -12.45
C LYS A 58 -9.04 -13.34 -11.20
N TRP A 59 -10.30 -13.08 -10.89
CA TRP A 59 -10.73 -12.39 -9.67
C TRP A 59 -11.87 -13.17 -9.02
N GLU A 60 -11.68 -13.61 -7.79
CA GLU A 60 -12.62 -14.50 -7.11
C GLU A 60 -12.70 -14.21 -5.61
N ALA A 61 -13.87 -14.43 -5.03
CA ALA A 61 -14.04 -14.39 -3.58
C ALA A 61 -13.50 -15.68 -2.96
N VAL A 62 -12.55 -15.57 -2.04
CA VAL A 62 -11.97 -16.70 -1.30
C VAL A 62 -11.99 -16.36 0.17
N GLU A 63 -12.66 -17.18 0.99
CA GLU A 63 -12.66 -17.04 2.46
C GLU A 63 -13.03 -15.62 2.96
N GLY A 64 -13.93 -14.94 2.24
CA GLY A 64 -14.38 -13.59 2.61
C GLY A 64 -13.42 -12.46 2.23
N VAL A 65 -12.47 -12.71 1.32
CA VAL A 65 -11.62 -11.68 0.69
C VAL A 65 -11.60 -11.83 -0.83
N LEU A 66 -11.18 -10.79 -1.54
CA LEU A 66 -11.08 -10.81 -2.99
C LEU A 66 -9.65 -11.17 -3.39
N ARG A 67 -9.49 -12.27 -4.11
CA ARG A 67 -8.21 -12.72 -4.64
C ARG A 67 -8.10 -12.37 -6.12
N GLY A 68 -7.02 -11.69 -6.48
CA GLY A 68 -6.61 -11.47 -7.86
C GLY A 68 -5.43 -12.36 -8.22
N SER A 69 -5.45 -12.96 -9.41
CA SER A 69 -4.41 -13.86 -9.90
C SER A 69 -4.12 -13.58 -11.37
N GLU A 70 -2.84 -13.49 -11.72
CA GLU A 70 -2.42 -13.44 -13.12
C GLU A 70 -2.79 -14.75 -13.81
N VAL A 71 -3.27 -14.66 -15.05
CA VAL A 71 -3.52 -15.83 -15.89
C VAL A 71 -2.47 -15.81 -16.98
N THR A 72 -1.57 -16.80 -17.01
CA THR A 72 -0.43 -16.84 -17.94
C THR A 72 -0.85 -16.66 -19.40
N ALA A 73 -2.01 -17.19 -19.79
CA ALA A 73 -2.53 -17.06 -21.15
C ALA A 73 -2.90 -15.63 -21.56
N ASP A 74 -3.07 -14.71 -20.60
CA ASP A 74 -3.38 -13.30 -20.87
C ASP A 74 -2.13 -12.49 -21.26
N ASP A 75 -0.92 -13.02 -21.04
CA ASP A 75 0.38 -12.32 -21.21
C ASP A 75 0.38 -10.91 -20.59
N HIS A 76 -0.35 -10.76 -19.47
CA HIS A 76 -0.63 -9.50 -18.83
C HIS A 76 -0.99 -9.73 -17.37
N ALA A 77 -0.62 -8.78 -16.50
CA ALA A 77 -1.07 -8.73 -15.11
C ALA A 77 -2.60 -8.82 -15.00
N ALA A 78 -3.11 -9.42 -13.92
CA ALA A 78 -4.54 -9.33 -13.61
C ALA A 78 -4.92 -7.88 -13.35
N VAL A 79 -6.10 -7.45 -13.79
CA VAL A 79 -6.55 -6.07 -13.65
C VAL A 79 -8.01 -6.02 -13.19
N LEU A 80 -8.24 -5.36 -12.06
CA LEU A 80 -9.55 -4.96 -11.57
C LEU A 80 -9.65 -3.44 -11.61
N LYS A 81 -10.72 -2.90 -12.20
CA LYS A 81 -10.87 -1.46 -12.44
C LYS A 81 -12.19 -0.93 -11.91
N LEU A 82 -12.17 0.30 -11.38
CA LEU A 82 -13.35 1.10 -11.11
C LEU A 82 -13.25 2.42 -11.88
N ALA A 83 -14.24 2.69 -12.75
CA ALA A 83 -14.37 3.97 -13.44
C ALA A 83 -15.20 4.93 -12.59
N ALA A 84 -14.55 5.93 -12.01
CA ALA A 84 -15.20 7.00 -11.27
C ALA A 84 -14.32 8.26 -11.34
N PRO A 85 -14.91 9.43 -11.66
CA PRO A 85 -14.16 10.67 -11.65
C PRO A 85 -13.87 11.12 -10.22
N PHE A 86 -12.65 11.56 -9.96
CA PHE A 86 -12.23 12.20 -8.72
C PHE A 86 -11.06 13.13 -9.00
N LYS A 87 -10.71 14.00 -8.04
CA LYS A 87 -9.52 14.86 -8.13
C LYS A 87 -8.56 14.55 -6.99
N ASP A 88 -8.88 15.06 -5.80
CA ASP A 88 -8.14 14.81 -4.57
C ASP A 88 -8.82 13.68 -3.80
N ALA A 89 -8.07 12.64 -3.44
CA ALA A 89 -8.62 11.46 -2.79
C ALA A 89 -7.65 10.79 -1.82
N VAL A 90 -8.22 10.13 -0.82
CA VAL A 90 -7.52 9.18 0.05
C VAL A 90 -8.05 7.79 -0.24
N PHE A 91 -7.14 6.84 -0.47
CA PHE A 91 -7.45 5.42 -0.60
C PHE A 91 -6.88 4.68 0.60
N GLU A 92 -7.67 3.79 1.17
CA GLU A 92 -7.26 2.86 2.22
C GLU A 92 -7.71 1.47 1.86
N TYR A 93 -6.84 0.48 2.01
CA TYR A 93 -7.15 -0.92 1.81
C TYR A 93 -6.08 -1.79 2.47
N GLU A 94 -6.31 -3.09 2.52
CA GLU A 94 -5.31 -4.04 3.01
C GLU A 94 -4.96 -5.04 1.90
N VAL A 95 -3.70 -5.47 1.88
CA VAL A 95 -3.20 -6.47 0.93
C VAL A 95 -2.55 -7.63 1.65
N ARG A 96 -2.60 -8.81 1.04
CA ARG A 96 -1.84 -9.98 1.46
C ARG A 96 -1.32 -10.72 0.23
N PHE A 97 -0.01 -10.94 0.17
CA PHE A 97 0.60 -11.81 -0.84
C PHE A 97 0.31 -13.27 -0.48
N VAL A 98 -0.12 -14.08 -1.46
CA VAL A 98 -0.43 -15.50 -1.27
C VAL A 98 0.32 -16.32 -2.32
N GLY A 99 0.91 -17.44 -1.88
CA GLY A 99 1.73 -18.27 -2.76
C GLY A 99 2.92 -17.48 -3.32
N GLU A 100 3.16 -17.61 -4.61
CA GLU A 100 4.22 -16.91 -5.36
C GLU A 100 3.73 -15.58 -5.97
N GLY A 101 2.87 -14.84 -5.27
CA GLY A 101 2.48 -13.47 -5.65
C GLY A 101 3.71 -12.56 -5.75
N LYS A 102 3.93 -11.93 -6.91
CA LYS A 102 5.16 -11.16 -7.20
C LYS A 102 4.99 -9.68 -6.93
N ALA A 103 3.87 -9.11 -7.36
CA ALA A 103 3.61 -7.69 -7.21
C ALA A 103 2.11 -7.36 -7.28
N THR A 104 1.74 -6.24 -6.68
CA THR A 104 0.45 -5.58 -6.90
C THR A 104 0.64 -4.07 -7.00
N SER A 105 -0.30 -3.36 -7.60
CA SER A 105 -0.35 -1.91 -7.53
C SER A 105 -1.77 -1.39 -7.38
N LEU A 106 -1.90 -0.21 -6.77
CA LEU A 106 -3.05 0.67 -6.98
C LEU A 106 -2.66 1.70 -8.04
N SER A 107 -3.26 1.57 -9.22
CA SER A 107 -3.08 2.47 -10.36
C SER A 107 -4.15 3.54 -10.39
N ILE A 108 -3.74 4.78 -10.68
CA ILE A 108 -4.61 5.95 -10.80
C ILE A 108 -4.48 6.48 -12.23
N ASN A 109 -5.62 6.63 -12.92
CA ASN A 109 -5.65 6.98 -14.34
C ASN A 109 -6.58 8.16 -14.59
N ASP A 110 -6.23 9.01 -15.54
CA ASP A 110 -7.14 9.99 -16.10
C ASP A 110 -7.85 9.43 -17.34
N SER A 111 -8.48 10.31 -18.13
CA SER A 111 -9.19 9.90 -19.34
C SER A 111 -8.25 9.51 -20.49
N LYS A 112 -6.98 9.93 -20.43
CA LYS A 112 -5.97 9.61 -21.43
C LYS A 112 -5.25 8.32 -21.06
N ASP A 113 -4.60 8.27 -19.90
CA ASP A 113 -3.77 7.12 -19.51
C ASP A 113 -3.43 7.07 -17.99
N HIS A 114 -2.51 6.17 -17.63
CA HIS A 114 -1.90 6.02 -16.32
C HIS A 114 -1.24 7.33 -15.84
N VAL A 115 -1.63 7.80 -14.65
CA VAL A 115 -1.06 9.02 -14.06
C VAL A 115 -0.02 8.69 -13.01
N CYS A 116 -0.35 7.83 -12.05
CA CYS A 116 0.55 7.47 -10.97
C CYS A 116 0.11 6.16 -10.31
N ARG A 117 1.01 5.58 -9.50
CA ARG A 117 0.68 4.38 -8.73
C ARG A 117 1.47 4.26 -7.44
N VAL A 118 0.91 3.45 -6.54
CA VAL A 118 1.65 2.79 -5.46
C VAL A 118 1.79 1.33 -5.84
N SER A 119 3.03 0.87 -5.99
CA SER A 119 3.35 -0.53 -6.32
C SER A 119 4.01 -1.21 -5.13
N LEU A 120 3.59 -2.44 -4.86
CA LEU A 120 4.07 -3.27 -3.77
C LEU A 120 4.62 -4.57 -4.34
N SER A 121 5.77 -5.00 -3.81
CA SER A 121 6.26 -6.37 -3.89
C SER A 121 6.61 -6.81 -2.46
N PRO A 122 6.86 -8.11 -2.21
CA PRO A 122 7.37 -8.56 -0.92
C PRO A 122 8.61 -7.79 -0.43
N THR A 123 9.40 -7.20 -1.35
CA THR A 123 10.67 -6.54 -1.04
C THR A 123 10.67 -5.02 -1.24
N SER A 124 9.59 -4.42 -1.72
CA SER A 124 9.57 -2.99 -2.03
C SER A 124 8.21 -2.31 -1.97
N VAL A 125 8.22 -1.04 -1.56
CA VAL A 125 7.14 -0.07 -1.80
C VAL A 125 7.64 0.98 -2.78
N THR A 126 6.92 1.20 -3.88
CA THR A 126 7.26 2.19 -4.90
C THR A 126 6.14 3.21 -5.05
N VAL A 127 6.50 4.49 -5.05
CA VAL A 127 5.61 5.62 -5.30
C VAL A 127 6.15 6.36 -6.51
N GLN A 128 5.33 6.47 -7.56
CA GLN A 128 5.77 7.00 -8.86
C GLN A 128 4.66 7.70 -9.61
N LYS A 129 5.06 8.62 -10.48
CA LYS A 129 4.26 9.06 -11.63
C LYS A 129 4.55 8.11 -12.80
N ASP A 130 3.51 7.70 -13.52
CA ASP A 130 3.60 6.74 -14.63
C ASP A 130 3.93 7.44 -15.95
N ASP A 131 4.42 6.68 -16.93
CA ASP A 131 4.51 7.12 -18.32
C ASP A 131 3.08 7.28 -18.89
N HIS A 132 2.69 8.51 -19.22
CA HIS A 132 1.32 8.88 -19.62
C HIS A 132 1.12 8.91 -21.14
N ASP A 133 2.17 8.72 -21.93
CA ASP A 133 2.06 8.70 -23.38
C ASP A 133 2.70 7.48 -24.06
N HIS A 134 3.45 6.64 -23.32
CA HIS A 134 4.05 5.35 -23.71
C HIS A 134 5.10 5.41 -24.83
N GLU A 135 4.94 6.33 -25.78
CA GLU A 135 5.75 6.49 -26.98
C GLU A 135 6.27 7.93 -27.14
N GLY A 136 5.90 8.85 -26.24
CA GLY A 136 6.25 10.26 -26.33
C GLY A 136 7.41 10.66 -25.41
N PRO A 137 7.63 11.97 -25.20
CA PRO A 137 8.72 12.46 -24.37
C PRO A 137 8.45 12.26 -22.87
N ASP A 138 7.23 11.91 -22.50
CA ASP A 138 6.87 11.65 -21.12
C ASP A 138 7.45 10.31 -20.67
N VAL A 139 7.95 10.25 -19.44
CA VAL A 139 8.55 9.03 -18.88
C VAL A 139 8.09 8.82 -17.46
N ALA A 140 8.12 7.56 -17.00
CA ALA A 140 7.85 7.26 -15.60
C ALA A 140 8.89 7.93 -14.69
N GLU A 141 8.41 8.55 -13.61
CA GLU A 141 9.25 9.19 -12.59
C GLU A 141 9.06 8.46 -11.26
N VAL A 142 10.08 7.72 -10.84
CA VAL A 142 10.10 7.04 -9.54
C VAL A 142 10.51 8.02 -8.46
N PHE A 143 9.55 8.53 -7.69
CA PHE A 143 9.85 9.40 -6.54
C PHE A 143 10.57 8.63 -5.44
N HIS A 144 10.06 7.45 -5.11
CA HIS A 144 10.68 6.55 -4.14
C HIS A 144 10.53 5.09 -4.52
N ARG A 145 11.61 4.33 -4.32
CA ARG A 145 11.61 2.87 -4.25
C ARG A 145 12.23 2.46 -2.92
N LEU A 146 11.39 2.12 -1.97
CA LEU A 146 11.76 1.85 -0.58
C LEU A 146 11.83 0.36 -0.36
N LYS A 147 12.86 -0.10 0.35
CA LYS A 147 12.97 -1.50 0.77
C LYS A 147 11.82 -1.83 1.71
N ALA A 148 11.23 -3.01 1.51
CA ALA A 148 10.20 -3.57 2.37
C ALA A 148 10.54 -5.02 2.72
N ASP A 149 9.83 -5.54 3.73
CA ASP A 149 9.83 -6.96 4.08
C ASP A 149 8.38 -7.39 4.32
N LEU A 150 7.56 -7.30 3.28
CA LEU A 150 6.14 -7.62 3.32
C LEU A 150 6.00 -9.16 3.25
N LYS A 151 5.75 -9.79 4.39
CA LYS A 151 5.75 -11.25 4.51
C LYS A 151 4.54 -11.85 3.79
N PRO A 152 4.73 -12.85 2.91
CA PRO A 152 3.62 -13.61 2.36
C PRO A 152 2.76 -14.22 3.49
N GLY A 153 1.44 -14.16 3.32
CA GLY A 153 0.48 -14.61 4.34
C GLY A 153 0.11 -13.56 5.39
N GLU A 154 0.80 -12.42 5.46
CA GLU A 154 0.48 -11.32 6.38
C GLU A 154 -0.34 -10.22 5.68
N TRP A 155 -1.21 -9.57 6.46
CA TRP A 155 -2.00 -8.42 6.00
C TRP A 155 -1.22 -7.14 6.25
N HIS A 156 -1.06 -6.35 5.19
CA HIS A 156 -0.39 -5.05 5.22
C HIS A 156 -1.39 -3.93 4.92
N LYS A 157 -1.31 -2.83 5.66
CA LYS A 157 -2.20 -1.67 5.48
C LYS A 157 -1.61 -0.74 4.43
N VAL A 158 -2.38 -0.46 3.39
CA VAL A 158 -1.97 0.42 2.30
C VAL A 158 -2.80 1.69 2.32
N ARG A 159 -2.14 2.82 2.12
CA ARG A 159 -2.77 4.12 2.00
C ARG A 159 -2.14 4.95 0.88
N LEU A 160 -2.98 5.52 0.03
CA LEU A 160 -2.58 6.52 -0.96
C LEU A 160 -3.32 7.82 -0.65
N GLU A 161 -2.59 8.93 -0.59
CA GLU A 161 -3.13 10.26 -0.41
C GLU A 161 -2.76 11.11 -1.61
N MET A 162 -3.72 11.86 -2.17
CA MET A 162 -3.52 12.76 -3.30
C MET A 162 -4.21 14.09 -3.03
N VAL A 163 -3.44 15.18 -3.07
CA VAL A 163 -3.96 16.55 -2.94
C VAL A 163 -3.19 17.49 -3.86
N GLY A 164 -3.90 18.15 -4.78
CA GLY A 164 -3.27 19.01 -5.77
C GLY A 164 -2.26 18.21 -6.60
N ASN A 165 -1.02 18.73 -6.70
CA ASN A 165 0.04 18.08 -7.48
C ASN A 165 0.83 17.04 -6.69
N GLU A 166 0.48 16.78 -5.43
CA GLU A 166 1.23 15.88 -4.55
C GLU A 166 0.53 14.54 -4.37
N MET A 167 1.34 13.49 -4.24
CA MET A 167 0.90 12.17 -3.80
C MET A 167 1.79 11.63 -2.69
N LEU A 168 1.21 10.78 -1.84
CA LEU A 168 1.90 10.01 -0.83
C LEU A 168 1.39 8.58 -0.85
N GLY A 169 2.30 7.62 -0.95
CA GLY A 169 2.01 6.20 -0.78
C GLY A 169 2.60 5.67 0.52
N ARG A 170 1.82 4.88 1.25
CA ARG A 170 2.22 4.23 2.49
C ARG A 170 1.81 2.76 2.47
N CYS A 171 2.73 1.88 2.88
CA CYS A 171 2.43 0.51 3.25
C CYS A 171 3.02 0.28 4.65
N ASP A 172 2.16 0.01 5.63
CA ASP A 172 2.52 0.00 7.05
C ASP A 172 3.27 1.28 7.47
N ASP A 173 4.53 1.17 7.89
CA ASP A 173 5.38 2.30 8.30
C ASP A 173 6.25 2.86 7.16
N ILE A 174 6.22 2.25 5.99
CA ILE A 174 7.02 2.61 4.81
C ILE A 174 6.27 3.68 4.03
N VAL A 175 6.85 4.88 3.96
CA VAL A 175 6.22 6.07 3.37
C VAL A 175 7.10 6.66 2.27
N GLY A 176 6.53 6.83 1.07
CA GLY A 176 7.11 7.59 -0.04
C GLY A 176 6.15 8.65 -0.54
N PHE A 177 6.68 9.74 -1.11
CA PHE A 177 5.86 10.85 -1.60
C PHE A 177 6.53 11.55 -2.78
N GLY A 178 5.75 12.27 -3.57
CA GLY A 178 6.27 13.02 -4.70
C GLY A 178 5.26 14.01 -5.25
N SER A 179 5.68 14.76 -6.26
CA SER A 179 4.84 15.80 -6.85
C SER A 179 5.05 15.88 -8.35
N HIS A 180 3.98 16.04 -9.11
CA HIS A 180 4.01 16.24 -10.55
C HIS A 180 2.71 16.92 -11.00
N GLU A 181 2.76 17.76 -12.05
CA GLU A 181 1.56 18.48 -12.53
C GLU A 181 0.44 17.54 -12.96
N LEU A 182 0.79 16.39 -13.56
CA LEU A 182 -0.16 15.35 -13.94
C LEU A 182 -0.95 14.79 -12.73
N ILE A 183 -0.37 14.77 -11.53
CA ILE A 183 -1.09 14.33 -10.32
C ILE A 183 -2.26 15.27 -10.00
N GLY A 184 -2.15 16.56 -10.33
CA GLY A 184 -3.22 17.56 -10.13
C GLY A 184 -4.39 17.51 -11.11
N THR A 185 -4.32 16.65 -12.15
CA THR A 185 -5.42 16.51 -13.12
C THR A 185 -6.64 15.81 -12.52
N THR A 186 -7.80 15.98 -13.15
CA THR A 186 -8.97 15.16 -12.81
C THR A 186 -8.74 13.72 -13.28
N LYS A 187 -8.96 12.76 -12.39
CA LYS A 187 -8.85 11.33 -12.66
C LYS A 187 -10.18 10.77 -13.14
N ALA A 188 -10.12 9.65 -13.85
CA ALA A 188 -11.29 8.99 -14.42
C ALA A 188 -11.48 7.57 -13.87
N SER A 189 -10.42 6.97 -13.32
CA SER A 189 -10.49 5.61 -12.77
C SER A 189 -9.35 5.30 -11.84
N PHE A 190 -9.53 4.25 -11.06
CA PHE A 190 -8.46 3.57 -10.35
C PHE A 190 -8.61 2.05 -10.50
N GLY A 191 -7.56 1.31 -10.21
CA GLY A 191 -7.62 -0.15 -10.29
C GLY A 191 -6.45 -0.85 -9.63
N PHE A 192 -6.68 -2.12 -9.31
CA PHE A 192 -5.64 -3.02 -8.81
C PHE A 192 -5.04 -3.82 -9.94
N THR A 193 -3.72 -3.98 -9.92
CA THR A 193 -3.02 -4.94 -10.75
C THR A 193 -2.41 -6.05 -9.90
N VAL A 194 -2.31 -7.26 -10.44
CA VAL A 194 -1.58 -8.38 -9.81
C VAL A 194 -0.69 -9.07 -10.83
N SER A 195 0.57 -9.30 -10.45
CA SER A 195 1.51 -10.14 -11.19
C SER A 195 1.99 -11.28 -10.32
N GLY A 196 2.23 -12.44 -10.92
CA GLY A 196 2.49 -13.69 -10.21
C GLY A 196 1.22 -14.41 -9.76
N GLU A 197 1.37 -15.35 -8.85
CA GLU A 197 0.30 -16.30 -8.53
C GLU A 197 -0.95 -15.62 -7.96
N SER A 198 -0.88 -15.01 -6.78
CA SER A 198 -2.05 -14.40 -6.15
C SER A 198 -1.73 -13.28 -5.17
N VAL A 199 -2.62 -12.29 -5.12
CA VAL A 199 -2.67 -11.27 -4.08
C VAL A 199 -4.13 -11.10 -3.66
N GLU A 200 -4.35 -10.94 -2.37
CA GLU A 200 -5.67 -10.73 -1.79
C GLU A 200 -5.83 -9.31 -1.28
N PHE A 201 -7.07 -8.84 -1.34
CA PHE A 201 -7.47 -7.48 -1.01
C PHE A 201 -8.70 -7.50 -0.12
N ARG A 202 -8.76 -6.54 0.82
CA ARG A 202 -9.95 -6.27 1.63
C ARG A 202 -10.06 -4.81 2.04
N ASN A 203 -11.26 -4.45 2.49
CA ASN A 203 -11.54 -3.19 3.19
C ASN A 203 -11.20 -1.93 2.39
N LEU A 204 -11.51 -1.90 1.08
CA LEU A 204 -11.28 -0.72 0.26
C LEU A 204 -12.21 0.43 0.66
N ARG A 205 -11.62 1.57 0.99
CA ARG A 205 -12.30 2.83 1.22
C ARG A 205 -11.62 3.95 0.44
N VAL A 206 -12.44 4.80 -0.17
CA VAL A 206 -12.01 5.96 -0.93
C VAL A 206 -12.75 7.17 -0.40
N TYR A 207 -12.02 8.21 -0.05
CA TYR A 207 -12.55 9.45 0.51
C TYR A 207 -12.16 10.63 -0.37
N GLU A 208 -12.96 11.70 -0.32
CA GLU A 208 -12.47 13.03 -0.69
C GLU A 208 -11.25 13.37 0.17
N ALA A 209 -10.26 14.04 -0.41
CA ALA A 209 -9.11 14.52 0.34
C ALA A 209 -9.16 16.03 0.52
N LYS A 210 -8.80 16.49 1.72
CA LYS A 210 -8.47 17.88 2.02
C LYS A 210 -6.98 18.01 2.34
N PRO A 211 -6.31 19.12 1.99
CA PRO A 211 -4.93 19.33 2.37
C PRO A 211 -4.77 19.26 3.89
N ASN A 212 -3.77 18.52 4.35
CA ASN A 212 -3.37 18.58 5.75
C ASN A 212 -2.56 19.86 5.99
N PRO A 213 -3.02 20.81 6.83
CA PRO A 213 -2.28 22.04 7.11
C PRO A 213 -0.91 21.78 7.77
N GLU A 214 -0.70 20.59 8.35
CA GLU A 214 0.57 20.21 8.95
C GLU A 214 1.54 19.52 7.97
N TRP A 215 1.12 19.29 6.71
CA TRP A 215 1.88 18.52 5.74
C TRP A 215 3.32 18.98 5.60
N GLU A 216 3.58 20.28 5.44
CA GLU A 216 4.94 20.81 5.31
C GLU A 216 5.85 20.48 6.50
N SER A 217 5.30 20.47 7.71
CA SER A 217 6.03 20.09 8.92
C SER A 217 6.29 18.57 8.96
N LEU A 218 5.28 17.77 8.60
CA LEU A 218 5.37 16.31 8.55
C LEU A 218 6.36 15.84 7.48
N LYS A 219 6.28 16.40 6.27
CA LYS A 219 7.20 16.15 5.15
C LYS A 219 8.65 16.38 5.55
N LYS A 220 8.96 17.51 6.21
CA LYS A 220 10.30 17.78 6.74
C LYS A 220 10.77 16.73 7.75
N LYS A 221 9.88 16.22 8.61
CA LYS A 221 10.21 15.14 9.55
C LYS A 221 10.50 13.82 8.81
N LEU A 222 9.75 13.51 7.75
CA LEU A 222 9.94 12.31 6.92
C LEU A 222 11.29 12.35 6.19
N VAL A 223 11.61 13.47 5.51
CA VAL A 223 12.92 13.67 4.84
C VAL A 223 14.08 13.49 5.83
N ARG A 224 13.99 14.14 6.99
CA ARG A 224 15.02 14.03 8.03
C ARG A 224 15.12 12.62 8.64
N LYS A 225 14.06 11.80 8.56
CA LYS A 225 14.08 10.40 9.00
C LYS A 225 14.79 9.53 7.96
N SER A 226 14.52 9.73 6.66
CA SER A 226 15.18 8.98 5.59
C SER A 226 16.70 9.23 5.54
N GLU A 227 17.13 10.47 5.78
CA GLU A 227 18.57 10.82 5.80
C GLU A 227 19.34 10.19 6.97
N ARG A 228 18.65 9.85 8.09
CA ARG A 228 19.28 9.29 9.29
C ARG A 228 19.25 7.76 9.35
N GLY A 229 18.51 7.12 8.44
CA GLY A 229 18.37 5.67 8.34
C GLY A 229 19.12 5.05 7.16
N SER A 230 19.98 5.82 6.47
CA SER A 230 20.91 5.35 5.44
C SER A 230 22.33 5.20 5.99
#